data_AF-H2YQ08-F1
#
_entry.id   AF-H2YQ08-F1
#
_cell.length_a   1.000
_cell.length_b   1.000
_cell.length_c   1.000
_cell.angle_alpha   90.00
_cell.angle_beta   90.00
_cell.angle_gamma   90.00
#
_symmetry.space_group_name_H-M   'P 1'
#
loop_
_entity.id
_entity.type
_entity.pdbx_description
1 polymer ?
#
loop_
_entity_poly.entity_id
_entity_poly.type
_entity_poly.pdbx_seq_one_letter_code
_entity_poly.pdbx_strand_id
1 'polypeptide(L)'
;MAYERDRKAMESYKDNIITAARTQGVDASLVAGIISRESNGGLALDSKGFGDKGNGFGVIQVDKRHHNPVGGPTSQEHINQGTSILKQSIDDVAKKHPTWTDDQKLRGGVAAYNFGVSNVRTPDGIDRGTTGNNYSSDVLKRAEYFKKHGY
;
A
#
# COMPACT_ATOMS: atom_id res chain seq x y z
N MET A 1 8.46 -15.79 -10.66
CA MET A 1 7.34 -15.84 -9.67
C MET A 1 6.49 -14.57 -9.78
N ALA A 2 5.26 -14.52 -9.26
CA ALA A 2 4.37 -13.34 -9.39
C ALA A 2 5.06 -12.02 -9.00
N TYR A 3 5.80 -12.01 -7.88
CA TYR A 3 6.49 -10.82 -7.38
C TYR A 3 7.60 -10.29 -8.32
N GLU A 4 8.23 -11.18 -9.10
CA GLU A 4 9.25 -10.79 -10.07
C GLU A 4 8.63 -10.05 -11.27
N ARG A 5 7.43 -10.49 -11.70
CA ARG A 5 6.69 -9.83 -12.78
C ARG A 5 6.29 -8.43 -12.35
N ASP A 6 5.75 -8.29 -11.15
CA ASP A 6 5.37 -6.98 -10.59
C ASP A 6 6.59 -6.08 -10.44
N ARG A 7 7.71 -6.62 -9.94
CA ARG A 7 8.98 -5.87 -9.82
C ARG A 7 9.46 -5.32 -11.16
N LYS A 8 9.41 -6.14 -12.22
CA LYS A 8 9.77 -5.69 -13.58
C LYS A 8 8.85 -4.57 -14.07
N ALA A 9 7.55 -4.63 -13.73
CA ALA A 9 6.61 -3.57 -14.06
C ALA A 9 6.86 -2.27 -13.29
N MET A 10 7.42 -2.35 -12.08
CA MET A 10 7.77 -1.19 -11.26
C MET A 10 9.09 -0.51 -11.64
N GLU A 11 9.95 -1.15 -12.44
CA GLU A 11 11.31 -0.68 -12.70
C GLU A 11 11.35 0.76 -13.26
N SER A 12 10.39 1.13 -14.10
CA SER A 12 10.32 2.47 -14.72
C SER A 12 9.96 3.60 -13.76
N TYR A 13 9.44 3.29 -12.57
CA TYR A 13 9.06 4.27 -11.54
C TYR A 13 9.57 3.90 -10.15
N LYS A 14 10.61 3.04 -10.09
CA LYS A 14 11.24 2.60 -8.84
C LYS A 14 11.75 3.78 -8.01
N ASP A 15 12.38 4.76 -8.65
CA ASP A 15 12.90 5.95 -7.96
C ASP A 15 11.77 6.79 -7.34
N ASN A 16 10.58 6.79 -7.95
CA ASN A 16 9.42 7.49 -7.39
C ASN A 16 8.96 6.82 -6.09
N ILE A 17 8.98 5.48 -6.05
CA ILE A 17 8.66 4.69 -4.84
C ILE A 17 9.65 5.01 -3.73
N ILE A 18 10.96 4.95 -4.02
CA ILE A 18 12.02 5.21 -3.04
C ILE A 18 11.92 6.64 -2.50
N THR A 19 11.71 7.61 -3.38
CA THR A 19 11.57 9.02 -3.00
C THR A 19 10.35 9.26 -2.13
N ALA A 20 9.20 8.65 -2.47
CA ALA A 20 7.98 8.77 -1.68
C ALA A 20 8.11 8.16 -0.29
N ALA A 21 8.66 6.94 -0.22
CA ALA A 21 8.88 6.24 1.02
C ALA A 21 9.81 7.03 1.95
N ARG A 22 10.92 7.55 1.42
CA ARG A 22 11.83 8.43 2.16
C ARG A 22 11.13 9.69 2.67
N THR A 23 10.32 10.33 1.83
CA THR A 23 9.59 11.56 2.18
C THR A 23 8.62 11.34 3.33
N GLN A 24 7.94 10.18 3.35
CA GLN A 24 6.94 9.86 4.37
C GLN A 24 7.50 9.10 5.58
N GLY A 25 8.79 8.75 5.58
CA GLY A 25 9.42 7.95 6.63
C GLY A 25 8.88 6.51 6.69
N VAL A 26 8.60 5.91 5.55
CA VAL A 26 8.13 4.52 5.40
C VAL A 26 9.20 3.70 4.66
N ASP A 27 9.31 2.39 4.92
CA ASP A 27 10.21 1.49 4.19
C ASP A 27 9.73 1.35 2.72
N ALA A 28 10.60 1.58 1.75
CA ALA A 28 10.22 1.54 0.32
C ALA A 28 9.79 0.14 -0.13
N SER A 29 10.29 -0.92 0.51
CA SER A 29 9.81 -2.28 0.26
C SER A 29 8.35 -2.47 0.67
N LEU A 30 7.87 -1.76 1.69
CA LEU A 30 6.45 -1.77 2.08
C LEU A 30 5.59 -1.08 1.03
N VAL A 31 6.01 0.08 0.52
CA VAL A 31 5.31 0.80 -0.54
C VAL A 31 5.23 -0.05 -1.82
N ALA A 32 6.34 -0.70 -2.21
CA ALA A 32 6.35 -1.65 -3.32
C ALA A 32 5.43 -2.86 -3.07
N GLY A 33 5.39 -3.36 -1.83
CA GLY A 33 4.46 -4.43 -1.41
C GLY A 33 2.99 -4.04 -1.60
N ILE A 34 2.60 -2.82 -1.21
CA ILE A 34 1.26 -2.28 -1.46
C ILE A 34 0.99 -2.20 -2.97
N ILE A 35 1.88 -1.57 -3.74
CA ILE A 35 1.69 -1.42 -5.20
C ILE A 35 1.54 -2.77 -5.91
N SER A 36 2.32 -3.78 -5.48
CA SER A 36 2.21 -5.15 -5.99
C SER A 36 0.84 -5.75 -5.67
N ARG A 37 0.35 -5.57 -4.45
CA ARG A 37 -0.96 -6.07 -4.03
C ARG A 37 -2.12 -5.36 -4.73
N GLU A 38 -2.01 -4.05 -4.91
CA GLU A 38 -3.07 -3.20 -5.43
C GLU A 38 -3.23 -3.30 -6.95
N SER A 39 -2.12 -3.35 -7.68
CA SER A 39 -2.16 -3.19 -9.15
C SER A 39 -1.23 -4.12 -9.91
N ASN A 40 -0.56 -5.07 -9.25
CA ASN A 40 0.50 -5.89 -9.85
C ASN A 40 1.58 -5.02 -10.52
N GLY A 41 1.98 -3.91 -9.88
CA GLY A 41 2.90 -2.94 -10.48
C GLY A 41 2.32 -2.14 -11.65
N GLY A 42 1.00 -1.91 -11.64
CA GLY A 42 0.28 -1.20 -12.70
C GLY A 42 -0.27 -2.10 -13.80
N LEU A 43 0.09 -3.38 -13.84
CA LEU A 43 -0.35 -4.33 -14.86
C LEU A 43 -1.85 -4.65 -14.81
N ALA A 44 -2.50 -4.42 -13.67
CA ALA A 44 -3.94 -4.64 -13.48
C ALA A 44 -4.80 -3.39 -13.77
N LEU A 45 -4.18 -2.26 -14.11
CA LEU A 45 -4.90 -1.02 -14.40
C LEU A 45 -5.45 -1.00 -15.83
N ASP A 46 -6.57 -0.31 -16.02
CA ASP A 46 -7.07 0.01 -17.34
C ASP A 46 -6.21 1.08 -18.05
N SER A 47 -6.56 1.40 -19.31
CA SER A 47 -5.83 2.40 -20.11
C SER A 47 -5.90 3.83 -19.57
N LYS A 48 -6.77 4.10 -18.60
CA LYS A 48 -6.91 5.39 -17.91
C LYS A 48 -6.24 5.38 -16.53
N GLY A 49 -5.60 4.28 -16.15
CA GLY A 49 -4.92 4.12 -14.87
C GLY A 49 -5.84 3.77 -13.71
N PHE A 50 -7.07 3.29 -13.98
CA PHE A 50 -8.01 2.90 -12.93
C PHE A 50 -8.04 1.38 -12.71
N GLY A 51 -8.30 1.00 -11.46
CA GLY A 51 -8.66 -0.35 -11.04
C GLY A 51 -9.92 -0.33 -10.17
N ASP A 52 -10.18 -1.39 -9.40
CA ASP A 52 -11.35 -1.52 -8.52
C ASP A 52 -12.68 -0.99 -9.10
N LYS A 53 -13.08 -1.51 -10.27
CA LYS A 53 -14.31 -1.10 -10.97
C LYS A 53 -14.38 0.43 -11.24
N GLY A 54 -13.22 1.07 -11.39
CA GLY A 54 -13.10 2.49 -11.70
C GLY A 54 -12.96 3.41 -10.48
N ASN A 55 -12.81 2.87 -9.25
CA ASN A 55 -12.70 3.68 -8.03
C ASN A 55 -11.26 3.92 -7.59
N GLY A 56 -10.40 2.92 -7.69
CA GLY A 56 -8.98 3.03 -7.37
C GLY A 56 -8.21 3.66 -8.52
N PHE A 57 -7.48 4.74 -8.26
CA PHE A 57 -6.63 5.39 -9.25
C PHE A 57 -5.16 5.07 -9.02
N GLY A 58 -4.44 4.83 -10.12
CA GLY A 58 -2.99 4.66 -10.20
C GLY A 58 -2.44 3.44 -9.48
N VAL A 59 -1.11 3.31 -9.48
CA VAL A 59 -0.43 2.07 -9.08
C VAL A 59 -0.59 1.71 -7.61
N ILE A 60 -0.92 2.69 -6.76
CA ILE A 60 -1.17 2.49 -5.33
C ILE A 60 -2.67 2.60 -4.98
N GLN A 61 -3.54 2.63 -6.00
CA GLN A 61 -5.01 2.54 -5.91
C GLN A 61 -5.64 3.49 -4.88
N VAL A 62 -5.37 4.79 -5.01
CA VAL A 62 -6.05 5.82 -4.20
C VAL A 62 -7.54 5.83 -4.55
N ASP A 63 -8.39 5.57 -3.57
CA ASP A 63 -9.85 5.53 -3.76
C ASP A 63 -10.44 6.93 -3.93
N LYS A 64 -10.96 7.21 -5.12
CA LYS A 64 -11.56 8.50 -5.47
C LYS A 64 -12.83 8.86 -4.69
N ARG A 65 -13.45 7.89 -4.00
CA ARG A 65 -14.64 8.10 -3.16
C ARG A 65 -14.28 8.76 -1.82
N HIS A 66 -13.01 8.66 -1.42
CA HIS A 66 -12.51 9.14 -0.13
C HIS A 66 -11.42 10.21 -0.28
N HIS A 67 -10.76 10.27 -1.44
CA HIS A 67 -9.69 11.20 -1.74
C HIS A 67 -9.84 11.78 -3.15
N ASN A 68 -9.19 12.91 -3.41
CA ASN A 68 -9.04 13.45 -4.77
C ASN A 68 -7.70 12.96 -5.34
N PRO A 69 -7.66 12.01 -6.28
CA PRO A 69 -6.40 11.52 -6.82
C PRO A 69 -5.62 12.62 -7.55
N VAL A 70 -4.30 12.66 -7.35
CA VAL A 70 -3.42 13.66 -7.97
C VAL A 70 -2.36 13.01 -8.86
N GLY A 71 -1.89 13.76 -9.86
CA GLY A 71 -0.83 13.32 -10.78
C GLY A 71 -1.26 12.22 -11.76
N GLY A 72 -0.28 11.68 -12.48
CA GLY A 72 -0.47 10.51 -13.34
C GLY A 72 -0.38 9.18 -12.59
N PRO A 73 -0.82 8.05 -13.18
CA PRO A 73 -0.94 6.75 -12.50
C PRO A 73 0.34 6.20 -11.84
N THR A 74 1.52 6.57 -12.34
CA THR A 74 2.85 6.18 -11.81
C THR A 74 3.68 7.39 -11.36
N SER A 75 3.08 8.57 -11.33
CA SER A 75 3.77 9.83 -11.04
C SER A 75 4.26 9.91 -9.60
N GLN A 76 5.27 10.75 -9.36
CA GLN A 76 5.79 11.00 -8.02
C GLN A 76 4.68 11.55 -7.10
N GLU A 77 3.85 12.46 -7.61
CA GLU A 77 2.74 13.08 -6.87
C GLU A 77 1.74 12.02 -6.41
N HIS A 78 1.37 11.10 -7.31
CA HIS A 78 0.44 10.03 -7.00
C HIS A 78 1.00 9.04 -5.95
N ILE A 79 2.26 8.61 -6.12
CA ILE A 79 2.89 7.67 -5.19
C ILE A 79 3.12 8.33 -3.83
N ASN A 80 3.47 9.63 -3.79
CA ASN A 80 3.53 10.41 -2.56
C ASN A 80 2.17 10.45 -1.85
N GLN A 81 1.08 10.71 -2.58
CA GLN A 81 -0.27 10.74 -2.04
C GLN A 81 -0.62 9.40 -1.37
N GLY A 82 -0.53 8.28 -2.09
CA GLY A 82 -0.87 6.98 -1.52
C GLY A 82 0.03 6.61 -0.33
N THR A 83 1.33 6.92 -0.41
CA THR A 83 2.27 6.66 0.69
C THR A 83 1.92 7.49 1.93
N SER A 84 1.48 8.74 1.76
CA SER A 84 1.02 9.57 2.89
C SER A 84 -0.25 9.01 3.54
N ILE A 85 -1.18 8.47 2.75
CA ILE A 85 -2.40 7.81 3.26
C ILE A 85 -2.04 6.53 4.04
N LEU A 86 -1.07 5.76 3.55
CA LEU A 86 -0.52 4.60 4.26
C LEU A 86 0.10 5.01 5.59
N LYS A 87 0.96 6.04 5.60
CA LYS A 87 1.58 6.55 6.83
C LYS A 87 0.52 7.01 7.84
N GLN A 88 -0.47 7.76 7.38
CA GLN A 88 -1.59 8.20 8.22
C GLN A 88 -2.36 7.01 8.81
N SER A 89 -2.61 5.96 8.01
CA SER A 89 -3.29 4.74 8.49
C SER A 89 -2.49 4.02 9.58
N ILE A 90 -1.16 3.94 9.45
CA ILE A 90 -0.27 3.39 10.48
C ILE A 90 -0.34 4.21 11.76
N ASP A 91 -0.25 5.54 11.65
CA ASP A 91 -0.29 6.43 12.81
C ASP A 91 -1.64 6.37 13.54
N ASP A 92 -2.74 6.31 12.81
CA ASP A 92 -4.07 6.28 13.40
C ASP A 92 -4.39 4.94 14.04
N VAL A 93 -3.89 3.83 13.50
CA VAL A 93 -3.93 2.53 14.18
C VAL A 93 -3.08 2.54 15.43
N ALA A 94 -1.87 3.11 15.39
CA ALA A 94 -1.00 3.22 16.56
C ALA A 94 -1.64 4.05 17.68
N LYS A 95 -2.35 5.14 17.34
CA LYS A 95 -3.12 5.94 18.29
C LYS A 95 -4.34 5.20 18.83
N LYS A 96 -5.07 4.46 17.98
CA LYS A 96 -6.25 3.68 18.38
C LYS A 96 -5.88 2.53 19.32
N HIS A 97 -4.73 1.92 19.10
CA HIS A 97 -4.26 0.73 19.81
C HIS A 97 -2.88 0.97 20.45
N PRO A 98 -2.77 1.87 21.44
CA PRO A 98 -1.47 2.29 21.96
C PRO A 98 -0.68 1.15 22.63
N THR A 99 -1.37 0.14 23.16
CA THR A 99 -0.79 -1.02 23.84
C THR A 99 -0.33 -2.14 22.90
N TRP A 100 -0.63 -2.06 21.61
CA TRP A 100 -0.18 -3.04 20.64
C TRP A 100 1.33 -2.95 20.41
N THR A 101 1.94 -4.08 20.02
CA THR A 101 3.34 -4.10 19.59
C THR A 101 3.51 -3.30 18.29
N ASP A 102 4.73 -2.89 17.98
CA ASP A 102 5.01 -2.13 16.75
C ASP A 102 4.65 -2.95 15.50
N ASP A 103 4.90 -4.26 15.51
CA ASP A 103 4.48 -5.18 14.45
C ASP A 103 2.96 -5.22 14.28
N GLN A 104 2.21 -5.26 15.40
CA GLN A 104 0.75 -5.24 15.36
C GLN A 104 0.22 -3.89 14.85
N LYS A 105 0.85 -2.77 15.23
CA LYS A 105 0.51 -1.43 14.75
C LYS A 105 0.79 -1.29 13.25
N LEU A 106 1.95 -1.76 12.79
CA LEU A 106 2.31 -1.79 11.37
C LEU A 106 1.32 -2.64 10.57
N ARG A 107 1.08 -3.88 10.98
CA ARG A 107 0.11 -4.77 10.32
C ARG A 107 -1.29 -4.16 10.30
N GLY A 108 -1.73 -3.61 11.42
CA GLY A 108 -3.01 -2.93 11.52
C GLY A 108 -3.11 -1.73 10.60
N GLY A 109 -2.07 -0.90 10.50
CA GLY A 109 -2.00 0.24 9.58
C GLY A 109 -2.08 -0.16 8.11
N VAL A 110 -1.37 -1.23 7.74
CA VAL A 110 -1.43 -1.80 6.38
C VAL A 110 -2.81 -2.36 6.08
N ALA A 111 -3.45 -3.06 7.03
CA ALA A 111 -4.83 -3.51 6.87
C ALA A 111 -5.81 -2.32 6.77
N ALA A 112 -5.60 -1.28 7.59
CA ALA A 112 -6.40 -0.06 7.59
C ALA A 112 -6.35 0.68 6.25
N TYR A 113 -5.24 0.61 5.51
CA TYR A 113 -5.18 1.17 4.16
C TYR A 113 -6.24 0.56 3.23
N ASN A 114 -6.54 -0.73 3.37
CA ASN A 114 -7.53 -1.44 2.55
C ASN A 114 -8.98 -1.22 2.98
N PHE A 115 -9.26 -1.16 4.29
CA PHE A 115 -10.64 -1.21 4.80
C PHE A 115 -10.97 -0.15 5.87
N GLY A 116 -10.07 0.79 6.13
CA GLY A 116 -10.21 1.82 7.16
C GLY A 116 -9.85 1.38 8.58
N VAL A 117 -9.40 2.36 9.37
CA VAL A 117 -8.92 2.20 10.76
C VAL A 117 -9.99 1.65 11.72
N SER A 118 -11.27 1.94 11.47
CA SER A 118 -12.38 1.46 12.31
C SER A 118 -12.48 -0.07 12.33
N ASN A 119 -12.05 -0.74 11.26
CA ASN A 119 -12.12 -2.19 11.12
C ASN A 119 -10.94 -2.95 11.74
N VAL A 120 -9.85 -2.27 12.09
CA VAL A 120 -8.76 -2.84 12.90
C VAL A 120 -9.21 -2.92 14.36
N ARG A 121 -9.63 -4.09 14.84
CA ARG A 121 -10.28 -4.24 16.16
C ARG A 121 -9.47 -5.03 17.18
N THR A 122 -8.88 -6.16 16.78
CA THR A 122 -8.15 -7.06 17.68
C THR A 122 -6.85 -7.52 17.03
N PRO A 123 -5.79 -7.84 17.80
CA PRO A 123 -4.54 -8.34 17.24
C PRO A 123 -4.68 -9.61 16.39
N ASP A 124 -5.45 -10.59 16.87
CA ASP A 124 -5.67 -11.86 16.16
C ASP A 124 -6.60 -11.72 14.94
N GLY A 125 -7.30 -10.59 14.84
CA GLY A 125 -8.30 -10.32 13.81
C GLY A 125 -7.91 -9.20 12.85
N ILE A 126 -6.64 -8.77 12.80
CA ILE A 126 -6.19 -7.59 12.02
C ILE A 126 -6.71 -7.61 10.58
N ASP A 127 -6.59 -8.73 9.87
CA ASP A 127 -6.98 -8.82 8.46
C ASP A 127 -8.46 -9.23 8.26
N ARG A 128 -9.23 -9.51 9.33
CA ARG A 128 -10.61 -9.99 9.20
C ARG A 128 -11.49 -8.89 8.59
N GLY A 129 -11.98 -9.14 7.38
CA GLY A 129 -12.78 -8.18 6.60
C GLY A 129 -12.00 -7.39 5.55
N THR A 130 -10.67 -7.48 5.53
CA THR A 130 -9.87 -6.98 4.39
C THR A 130 -10.17 -7.82 3.15
N THR A 131 -9.85 -7.32 1.95
CA THR A 131 -9.95 -8.09 0.72
C THR A 131 -9.16 -9.40 0.84
N GLY A 132 -9.83 -10.55 0.73
CA GLY A 132 -9.20 -11.87 0.88
C GLY A 132 -8.85 -12.27 2.31
N ASN A 133 -9.22 -11.46 3.32
CA ASN A 133 -8.90 -11.67 4.74
C ASN A 133 -7.40 -11.86 5.03
N ASN A 134 -6.54 -11.25 4.21
CA ASN A 134 -5.10 -11.44 4.28
C ASN A 134 -4.29 -10.22 3.79
N TYR A 135 -4.88 -9.03 3.76
CA TYR A 135 -4.26 -7.89 3.07
C TYR A 135 -2.90 -7.52 3.67
N SER A 136 -2.80 -7.29 4.98
CA SER A 136 -1.53 -6.93 5.61
C SER A 136 -0.50 -8.05 5.57
N SER A 137 -0.94 -9.29 5.80
CA SER A 137 -0.06 -10.46 5.75
C SER A 137 0.54 -10.71 4.36
N ASP A 138 -0.24 -10.57 3.30
CA ASP A 138 0.27 -10.70 1.92
C ASP A 138 1.16 -9.53 1.53
N VAL A 139 0.79 -8.29 1.89
CA VAL A 139 1.62 -7.10 1.63
C VAL A 139 2.99 -7.22 2.29
N LEU A 140 3.06 -7.63 3.56
CA LEU A 140 4.35 -7.78 4.25
C LEU A 140 5.20 -8.89 3.64
N LYS A 141 4.58 -10.01 3.24
CA LYS A 141 5.29 -11.08 2.52
C LYS A 141 5.85 -10.59 1.18
N ARG A 142 5.12 -9.74 0.45
CA ARG A 142 5.62 -9.08 -0.77
C ARG A 142 6.75 -8.12 -0.44
N ALA A 143 6.63 -7.33 0.62
CA ALA A 143 7.66 -6.39 1.06
C ALA A 143 9.00 -7.09 1.35
N GLU A 144 8.98 -8.27 2.00
CA GLU A 144 10.19 -9.08 2.22
C GLU A 144 10.91 -9.44 0.91
N TYR A 145 10.16 -9.71 -0.16
CA TYR A 145 10.73 -9.93 -1.49
C TYR A 145 11.34 -8.64 -2.02
N PHE A 146 10.60 -7.53 -2.02
CA PHE A 146 11.08 -6.24 -2.56
C PHE A 146 12.31 -5.71 -1.83
N LYS A 147 12.40 -5.91 -0.52
CA LYS A 147 13.56 -5.54 0.32
C LYS A 147 14.85 -6.19 -0.15
N LYS A 148 14.79 -7.43 -0.64
CA LYS A 148 15.94 -8.16 -1.20
C LYS A 148 16.33 -7.69 -2.62
N HIS A 149 15.55 -6.80 -3.23
CA HIS A 149 15.72 -6.34 -4.61
C HIS A 149 15.89 -4.81 -4.70
N GLY A 150 16.38 -4.19 -3.63
CA GLY A 150 16.77 -2.78 -3.60
C GLY A 150 15.60 -1.81 -3.59
N TYR A 151 14.49 -2.21 -2.96
CA TYR A 151 13.46 -1.31 -2.45
C TYR A 151 13.66 -1.14 -0.95
#